data_AF-A0A1S9I154-F1
#
_entry.id   AF-A0A1S9I154-F1
#
_cell.length_a   1.000
_cell.length_b   1.000
_cell.length_c   1.000
_cell.angle_alpha   90.00
_cell.angle_beta   90.00
_cell.angle_gamma   90.00
#
_symmetry.space_group_name_H-M   'P 1'
#
loop_
_entity.id
_entity.type
_entity.pdbx_description
1 polymer ?
#
loop_
_entity_poly.entity_id
_entity_poly.type
_entity_poly.pdbx_seq_one_letter_code
_entity_poly.pdbx_strand_id
1 'polypeptide(L)' 'MPIIIGKEKDDDDRLYVVFNYTPDRVKRIKKIEGHKWNTIEKHWSIPNNKEVIDKIVLTFYDEEVMLDASLI' A
#
# COMPACT_ATOMS: atom_id res chain seq x y z
N MET A 1 -8.18 -9.17 -8.08
CA MET A 1 -6.77 -8.95 -7.72
C MET A 1 -6.70 -8.50 -6.28
N PRO A 2 -5.89 -9.19 -5.46
CA PRO A 2 -5.65 -8.82 -4.07
C PRO A 2 -4.89 -7.49 -4.00
N ILE A 3 -4.82 -6.93 -2.80
CA ILE A 3 -4.00 -5.78 -2.49
C ILE A 3 -2.65 -6.30 -2.03
N ILE A 4 -1.60 -5.92 -2.75
CA ILE A 4 -0.24 -6.37 -2.45
C ILE A 4 0.49 -5.23 -1.76
N ILE A 5 1.17 -5.54 -0.65
CA ILE A 5 1.97 -4.60 0.13
C ILE A 5 3.40 -5.14 0.20
N GLY A 6 4.41 -4.30 -0.06
CA GLY A 6 5.81 -4.65 0.08
C GLY A 6 6.69 -3.42 0.30
N LYS A 7 8.00 -3.60 0.52
CA LYS A 7 8.95 -2.48 0.59
C LYS A 7 9.29 -1.97 -0.80
N GLU A 8 9.43 -0.66 -0.95
CA GLU A 8 9.99 -0.10 -2.18
C GLU A 8 11.45 -0.50 -2.32
N LYS A 9 11.93 -0.74 -3.55
CA LYS A 9 13.30 -1.23 -3.77
C LYS A 9 14.37 -0.18 -3.49
N ASP A 10 14.04 1.09 -3.70
CA ASP A 10 14.98 2.21 -3.61
C ASP A 10 14.75 3.08 -2.35
N ASP A 11 13.76 2.73 -1.51
CA ASP A 11 13.38 3.50 -0.32
C ASP A 11 12.82 2.58 0.77
N ASP A 12 13.67 2.16 1.72
CA ASP A 12 13.30 1.30 2.85
C ASP A 12 12.29 1.97 3.81
N ASP A 13 12.20 3.30 3.78
CA ASP A 13 11.24 4.08 4.56
C ASP A 13 9.88 4.16 3.86
N ARG A 14 9.68 3.43 2.76
CA ARG A 14 8.42 3.41 2.02
C ARG A 14 7.98 2.00 1.64
N LEU A 15 6.66 1.84 1.66
CA LEU A 15 5.96 0.66 1.18
C LEU A 15 5.28 0.97 -0.14
N TYR A 16 5.33 0.04 -1.07
CA TYR A 16 4.43 0.05 -2.21
C TYR A 16 3.14 -0.70 -1.86
N VAL A 17 2.02 -0.18 -2.34
CA VAL A 17 0.70 -0.79 -2.30
C VAL A 17 0.14 -0.80 -3.70
N VAL A 18 -0.11 -1.99 -4.24
CA VAL A 18 -0.60 -2.17 -5.62
C VAL A 18 -1.90 -2.96 -5.63
N PHE A 19 -2.83 -2.48 -6.46
CA PHE A 19 -4.14 -3.08 -6.68
C PHE A 19 -4.72 -2.61 -8.01
N ASN A 20 -5.68 -3.35 -8.54
CA ASN A 20 -6.45 -2.88 -9.70
C ASN A 20 -7.22 -1.60 -9.37
N TYR A 21 -7.09 -0.61 -10.24
CA TYR A 21 -7.75 0.68 -10.10
C TYR A 21 -9.27 0.51 -9.96
N THR A 22 -9.78 0.93 -8.81
CA THR A 22 -11.21 1.21 -8.61
C THR A 22 -11.34 2.54 -7.86
N PRO A 23 -12.38 3.35 -8.14
CA PRO A 23 -12.60 4.60 -7.42
C PRO A 23 -12.70 4.40 -5.89
N ASP A 24 -13.23 3.26 -5.45
CA ASP A 24 -13.35 2.93 -4.02
C ASP A 24 -11.97 2.70 -3.37
N ARG A 25 -11.15 1.81 -3.93
CA ARG A 25 -9.80 1.52 -3.40
C ARG A 25 -8.91 2.76 -3.38
N VAL A 26 -9.01 3.61 -4.41
CA VAL A 26 -8.31 4.89 -4.46
C VAL A 26 -8.79 5.84 -3.37
N LYS A 27 -10.09 5.92 -3.09
CA LYS A 27 -10.61 6.73 -1.98
C LYS A 27 -10.11 6.21 -0.63
N ARG A 28 -10.04 4.89 -0.45
CA ARG A 28 -9.57 4.24 0.77
C ARG A 28 -8.09 4.50 1.04
N ILE A 29 -7.20 4.22 0.07
CA ILE A 29 -5.75 4.41 0.25
C ILE A 29 -5.38 5.89 0.51
N LYS A 30 -6.12 6.84 -0.08
CA LYS A 30 -5.93 8.28 0.14
C LYS A 30 -6.24 8.73 1.57
N LYS A 31 -6.90 7.92 2.39
CA LYS A 31 -7.11 8.21 3.82
C LYS A 31 -5.86 7.95 4.66
N ILE A 32 -4.88 7.23 4.12
CA ILE A 32 -3.61 6.95 4.79
C ILE A 32 -2.71 8.16 4.65
N GLU A 33 -2.20 8.68 5.76
CA GLU A 33 -1.34 9.86 5.74
C GLU A 33 0.00 9.59 5.04
N GLY A 34 0.51 10.60 4.33
CA GLY A 34 1.77 10.51 3.59
C GLY A 34 1.71 9.68 2.29
N HIS A 35 0.51 9.28 1.85
CA HIS A 35 0.32 8.57 0.59
C HIS A 35 0.80 9.40 -0.61
N LYS A 36 1.45 8.72 -1.56
CA LYS A 36 1.88 9.30 -2.84
C LYS A 36 1.56 8.30 -3.95
N TRP A 37 1.17 8.79 -5.12
CA TRP A 37 1.06 7.94 -6.30
C TRP A 37 2.38 7.98 -7.07
N ASN A 38 3.02 6.82 -7.27
CA ASN A 38 4.18 6.69 -8.13
C ASN A 38 3.69 6.46 -9.57
N THR A 39 3.82 7.47 -10.43
CA THR A 39 3.34 7.41 -11.83
C THR A 39 4.20 6.53 -12.72
N ILE A 40 5.47 6.31 -12.35
CA ILE A 40 6.44 5.52 -13.12
C ILE A 40 6.20 4.04 -12.88
N GLU A 41 6.19 3.63 -11.61
CA GLU A 41 6.04 2.23 -11.20
C GLU A 41 4.59 1.80 -11.01
N LYS A 42 3.65 2.76 -11.03
CA LYS A 42 2.19 2.56 -10.96
C LYS A 42 1.72 1.88 -9.68
N HIS A 43 2.23 2.33 -8.54
CA HIS A 43 1.78 1.92 -7.22
C HIS A 43 1.56 3.10 -6.28
N TRP A 44 0.85 2.85 -5.20
CA TRP A 44 0.75 3.79 -4.08
C TRP A 44 1.95 3.60 -3.18
N SER A 45 2.60 4.70 -2.85
CA SER A 45 3.79 4.76 -2.04
C SER A 45 3.40 5.34 -0.68
N ILE A 46 3.60 4.58 0.39
CA ILE A 46 3.14 4.89 1.75
C ILE A 46 4.36 4.89 2.69
N PRO A 47 4.50 5.83 3.65
CA PRO A 47 5.61 5.80 4.60
C PRO A 47 5.60 4.53 5.44
N ASN A 48 6.72 3.82 5.48
CA ASN A 48 6.94 2.61 6.26
C ASN A 48 7.16 2.96 7.75
N ASN A 49 6.08 3.03 8.52
CA ASN A 49 6.15 3.14 9.98
C ASN A 49 5.48 1.95 10.65
N LYS A 50 5.77 1.76 11.94
CA LYS A 50 5.35 0.57 12.70
C LYS A 50 3.84 0.28 12.66
N GLU A 51 3.00 1.30 12.49
CA GLU A 51 1.53 1.16 12.48
C GLU A 51 0.93 1.11 11.08
N VAL A 52 1.71 1.37 10.04
CA VAL A 52 1.15 1.63 8.72
C VAL A 52 0.58 0.38 8.07
N ILE A 53 1.22 -0.77 8.27
CA ILE A 53 0.76 -2.05 7.74
C ILE A 53 -0.60 -2.38 8.35
N ASP A 54 -0.73 -2.26 9.67
CA ASP A 54 -2.01 -2.46 10.38
C ASP A 54 -3.09 -1.51 9.85
N LYS A 55 -2.77 -0.24 9.61
CA LYS A 55 -3.70 0.73 9.00
C LYS A 55 -4.11 0.34 7.60
N ILE A 56 -3.20 -0.16 6.76
CA ILE A 56 -3.52 -0.62 5.40
C ILE A 56 -4.42 -1.86 5.47
N VAL A 57 -4.08 -2.84 6.30
CA VAL A 57 -4.88 -4.06 6.49
C VAL A 57 -6.28 -3.72 7.00
N LEU A 58 -6.41 -2.82 7.97
CA LEU A 58 -7.71 -2.34 8.46
C LEU A 58 -8.50 -1.55 7.41
N THR A 59 -7.82 -0.80 6.53
CA THR A 59 -8.46 -0.04 5.45
C THR A 59 -9.12 -0.96 4.41
N PHE A 60 -8.56 -2.15 4.24
CA PHE A 60 -8.99 -3.15 3.26
C PHE A 60 -9.39 -4.48 3.91
N TYR A 61 -9.96 -4.42 5.12
CA TYR A 61 -10.33 -5.60 5.90
C TYR A 61 -11.35 -6.53 5.21
N ASP A 62 -12.12 -5.99 4.26
CA ASP A 62 -13.10 -6.67 3.42
C ASP A 62 -12.52 -7.19 2.09
N GLU A 63 -11.22 -7.03 1.87
CA GLU A 63 -10.51 -7.47 0.67
C GLU A 63 -9.33 -8.39 1.01
N GLU A 64 -8.92 -9.22 0.05
CA GLU A 64 -7.73 -10.04 0.21
C GLU A 64 -6.46 -9.17 0.16
N VAL A 65 -5.65 -9.24 1.23
CA VAL A 65 -4.36 -8.54 1.35
C VAL A 65 -3.23 -9.56 1.36
N MET A 66 -2.24 -9.37 0.49
CA MET A 66 -1.03 -10.18 0.40
C MET A 66 0.18 -9.36 0.81
N LEU A 67 1.00 -9.90 1.71
CA LEU A 67 2.28 -9.33 2.09
C LEU A 67 3.37 -9.93 1.21
N ASP A 68 4.13 -9.07 0.56
CA ASP A 68 5.30 -9.44 -0.21
C ASP A 68 6.43 -9.90 0.74
N ALA A 69 7.28 -10.81 0.25
CA ALA A 69 8.38 -11.37 1.03
C ALA A 69 9.40 -10.32 1.49
N SER A 70 9.46 -9.15 0.85
CA SER A 70 10.30 -8.01 1.29
C SER A 70 9.98 -7.48 2.70
N LEU A 71 8.82 -7.86 3.26
CA LEU A 71 8.40 -7.48 4.60
C LEU A 71 8.85 -8.46 5.71
N ILE A 72 9.43 -9.61 5.35
CA ILE A 72 9.84 -10.70 6.27
C ILE A 72 11.35 -10.73 6.44
#